data_AF-A0AAE4NSR2-F1
#
_entry.id   AF-A0AAE4NSR2-F1
#
_cell.length_a   1.000
_cell.length_b   1.000
_cell.length_c   1.000
_cell.angle_alpha   90.00
_cell.angle_beta   90.00
_cell.angle_gamma   90.00
#
_symmetry.space_group_name_H-M   'P 1'
#
loop_
_entity.id
_entity.type
_entity.pdbx_description
1 polymer ?
#
loop_
_entity_poly.entity_id
_entity_poly.type
_entity_poly.pdbx_seq_one_letter_code
_entity_poly.pdbx_strand_id
1 'polypeptide(L)'
;MMAMIRLGYPDRIVEIRKNRVYLFKKRLYSADVSDVIRAMYDPTFPIPRVFLEVAEDVAQVLERFRSPPRSYPQVLQDTPTY
;
A
#
# COMPACT_ATOMS: atom_id res chain seq x y z
N MET A 1 0.86 -17.80 1.11
CA MET A 1 -0.31 -17.09 0.55
C MET A 1 0.09 -15.63 0.39
N MET A 2 0.15 -15.09 -0.82
CA MET A 2 0.63 -13.71 -1.04
C MET A 2 -0.54 -12.76 -0.74
N ALA A 3 -0.39 -11.92 0.29
CA ALA A 3 -1.44 -10.98 0.67
C ALA A 3 -1.70 -9.98 -0.45
N MET A 4 -2.97 -9.75 -0.78
CA MET A 4 -3.40 -8.67 -1.65
C MET A 4 -3.72 -7.46 -0.78
N ILE A 5 -3.15 -6.30 -1.12
CA ILE A 5 -3.37 -5.07 -0.36
C ILE A 5 -4.13 -4.07 -1.23
N ARG A 6 -5.15 -3.43 -0.66
CA ARG A 6 -5.94 -2.38 -1.32
C ARG A 6 -5.88 -1.11 -0.49
N LEU A 7 -5.54 0.00 -1.13
CA LEU A 7 -5.55 1.33 -0.54
C LEU A 7 -6.62 2.16 -1.26
N GLY A 8 -7.59 2.64 -0.48
CA GLY A 8 -8.63 3.54 -0.96
C GLY A 8 -8.24 4.98 -0.74
N TYR A 9 -8.36 5.79 -1.77
CA TYR A 9 -8.20 7.25 -1.71
C TYR A 9 -9.52 7.90 -2.19
N PRO A 10 -9.75 9.19 -1.89
CA PRO A 10 -10.96 9.88 -2.35
C PRO A 10 -11.13 9.90 -3.88
N ASP A 11 -10.02 9.96 -4.64
CA ASP A 11 -10.02 10.14 -6.09
C ASP A 11 -9.42 8.95 -6.88
N ARG A 12 -8.94 7.91 -6.18
CA ARG A 12 -8.24 6.77 -6.80
C ARG A 12 -8.29 5.50 -5.95
N ILE A 13 -7.94 4.38 -6.58
CA ILE A 13 -7.75 3.10 -5.91
C ILE A 13 -6.35 2.60 -6.24
N VAL A 14 -5.64 2.09 -5.24
CA VAL A 14 -4.36 1.40 -5.41
C VAL A 14 -4.51 -0.04 -4.97
N GLU A 15 -4.11 -0.98 -5.82
CA GLU A 15 -4.03 -2.40 -5.48
C GLU A 15 -2.60 -2.88 -5.62
N ILE A 16 -2.09 -3.55 -4.59
CA ILE A 16 -0.81 -4.25 -4.62
C ILE A 16 -1.12 -5.74 -4.71
N ARG A 17 -0.76 -6.33 -5.85
CA ARG A 17 -0.91 -7.77 -6.07
C ARG A 17 0.40 -8.36 -6.54
N LYS A 18 0.88 -9.35 -5.81
CA LYS A 18 2.15 -10.02 -6.08
C LYS A 18 3.31 -9.01 -6.03
N ASN A 19 3.89 -8.64 -7.17
CA ASN A 19 4.98 -7.68 -7.30
C ASN A 19 4.56 -6.41 -8.07
N ARG A 20 3.26 -6.18 -8.25
CA ARG A 20 2.77 -5.10 -9.11
C ARG A 20 1.79 -4.20 -8.37
N VAL A 21 1.94 -2.90 -8.59
CA VAL A 21 1.03 -1.85 -8.12
C VAL A 21 0.13 -1.47 -9.27
N TYR A 22 -1.18 -1.54 -9.06
CA TYR A 22 -2.21 -1.04 -9.96
C TYR A 22 -2.77 0.22 -9.36
N LEU A 23 -2.82 1.30 -10.13
CA LEU A 23 -3.38 2.57 -9.71
C LEU A 23 -4.47 2.97 -10.70
N PHE A 24 -5.68 3.19 -10.20
CA PHE A 24 -6.79 3.69 -10.99
C PHE A 24 -7.13 5.13 -10.58
N LYS A 25 -6.81 6.11 -11.45
CA LYS A 25 -7.15 7.54 -11.29
C LYS A 25 -7.59 8.08 -12.65
N LYS A 26 -8.88 7.94 -12.98
CA LYS A 26 -9.48 8.17 -14.32
C LYS A 26 -8.94 7.29 -15.45
N ARG A 27 -7.72 6.78 -15.31
CA ARG A 27 -7.02 5.83 -16.17
C ARG A 27 -6.38 4.76 -15.29
N LEU A 28 -6.19 3.57 -15.85
CA LEU A 28 -5.49 2.48 -15.19
C LEU A 28 -4.00 2.57 -15.50
N TYR A 29 -3.19 2.57 -14.44
CA TYR A 29 -1.74 2.53 -14.49
C TYR A 29 -1.26 1.27 -13.77
N SER A 30 -0.15 0.71 -14.22
CA SER A 30 0.52 -0.38 -13.51
C SER A 30 2.03 -0.24 -13.58
N ALA A 31 2.70 -0.53 -12.48
CA ALA A 31 4.15 -0.56 -12.40
C ALA A 31 4.60 -1.63 -11.40
N ASP A 32 5.83 -2.11 -11.55
CA ASP A 32 6.42 -3.03 -10.58
C ASP A 32 6.65 -2.32 -9.24
N VAL A 33 6.49 -3.06 -8.14
CA VAL A 33 6.65 -2.52 -6.78
C VAL A 33 8.05 -1.91 -6.62
N SER A 34 9.10 -2.57 -7.14
CA SER A 34 10.46 -2.06 -7.12
C SER A 34 10.59 -0.71 -7.79
N ASP A 35 9.87 -0.49 -8.89
CA ASP A 35 9.92 0.74 -9.68
C ASP A 35 9.19 1.87 -8.98
N VAL A 36 8.03 1.58 -8.38
CA VAL A 36 7.29 2.55 -7.55
C VAL A 36 8.12 2.98 -6.34
N ILE A 37 8.78 2.04 -5.66
CA ILE A 37 9.66 2.34 -4.53
C ILE A 37 10.91 3.11 -5.00
N ARG A 38 11.51 2.71 -6.12
CA ARG A 38 12.67 3.43 -6.69
C ARG A 38 12.32 4.88 -7.01
N ALA A 39 11.14 5.12 -7.59
CA ALA A 39 10.67 6.46 -7.93
C ALA A 39 10.49 7.39 -6.72
N MET A 40 10.31 6.82 -5.51
CA MET A 40 10.30 7.58 -4.26
C MET A 40 11.68 8.20 -3.96
N TYR A 41 12.76 7.46 -4.25
CA TYR A 41 14.14 7.90 -4.00
C TYR A 41 14.78 8.62 -5.18
N ASP A 42 14.31 8.33 -6.40
CA ASP A 42 14.76 8.93 -7.65
C ASP A 42 13.55 9.54 -8.39
N PRO A 43 13.22 10.82 -8.14
CA PRO A 43 12.10 11.51 -8.80
C PRO A 43 12.28 11.66 -10.31
N THR A 44 13.49 11.41 -10.83
CA THR A 44 13.78 11.43 -12.28
C THR A 44 13.56 10.08 -12.95
N PHE A 45 13.31 9.03 -12.16
CA PHE A 45 13.05 7.69 -12.67
C PHE A 45 11.84 7.71 -13.64
N PRO A 46 11.95 7.06 -14.82
CA PRO A 46 10.92 7.12 -15.84
C PRO A 46 9.70 6.27 -15.48
N ILE A 47 8.80 6.86 -14.69
CA ILE A 47 7.51 6.28 -14.29
C ILE A 47 6.41 7.34 -14.42
N PRO A 48 5.14 6.95 -14.66
CA PRO A 48 4.04 7.91 -14.59
C PRO A 48 4.01 8.64 -13.25
N ARG A 49 4.00 9.98 -13.27
CA ARG A 49 4.03 10.83 -12.06
C ARG A 49 2.95 10.51 -11.03
N VAL A 50 1.84 9.92 -11.47
CA VAL A 50 0.76 9.47 -10.58
C VAL A 50 1.23 8.44 -9.54
N PHE A 51 2.29 7.68 -9.83
CA PHE A 51 2.89 6.76 -8.86
C PHE A 51 3.67 7.49 -7.76
N LEU A 52 4.25 8.66 -8.04
CA LEU A 52 4.94 9.47 -7.03
C LEU A 52 3.97 9.93 -5.93
N GLU A 53 2.72 10.18 -6.30
CA GLU A 53 1.66 10.59 -5.36
C GLU A 53 1.27 9.47 -4.36
N VAL A 54 1.67 8.21 -4.61
CA VAL A 54 1.31 7.06 -3.75
C VAL A 54 2.51 6.24 -3.30
N ALA A 55 3.73 6.56 -3.77
CA ALA A 55 4.91 5.72 -3.57
C ALA A 55 5.27 5.56 -2.10
N GLU A 56 5.15 6.64 -1.33
CA GLU A 56 5.39 6.64 0.12
C GLU A 56 4.38 5.74 0.86
N ASP A 57 3.09 5.87 0.57
CA ASP A 57 2.05 5.03 1.17
C ASP A 57 2.26 3.55 0.84
N VAL A 58 2.60 3.25 -0.42
CA VAL A 58 2.92 1.89 -0.87
C VAL A 58 4.12 1.34 -0.09
N ALA A 59 5.17 2.14 0.13
CA ALA A 59 6.33 1.74 0.92
C ALA A 59 5.95 1.41 2.37
N GLN A 60 5.27 2.34 3.05
CA GLN A 60 4.87 2.17 4.45
C GLN A 60 3.97 0.94 4.65
N VAL A 61 3.04 0.72 3.73
CA VAL A 61 2.16 -0.44 3.75
C VAL A 61 2.96 -1.72 3.56
N LEU A 62 3.86 -1.78 2.58
CA LEU A 62 4.71 -2.96 2.39
C LEU A 62 5.59 -3.25 3.61
N GLU A 63 6.11 -2.24 4.30
CA GLU A 63 6.84 -2.41 5.57
C GLU A 63 5.96 -2.97 6.68
N ARG A 64 4.73 -2.46 6.82
CA ARG A 64 3.74 -2.94 7.80
C ARG A 64 3.23 -4.35 7.55
N PHE A 65 3.21 -4.81 6.30
CA PHE A 65 2.79 -6.17 5.95
C PHE A 65 3.97 -7.15 5.86
N ARG A 66 5.22 -6.67 5.74
CA ARG A 66 6.44 -7.47 5.92
C ARG A 66 6.77 -7.72 7.39
N SER A 67 6.48 -6.73 8.23
CA SER A 67 6.52 -6.88 9.69
C SER A 67 5.21 -7.52 10.13
N PRO A 68 5.17 -8.55 10.98
CA PRO A 68 3.90 -8.95 11.60
C PRO A 68 3.34 -7.74 12.35
N PRO A 69 2.01 -7.48 12.34
CA PRO A 69 1.45 -6.45 13.17
C PRO A 69 1.86 -6.77 14.62
N ARG A 70 2.65 -5.87 15.25
CA ARG A 70 2.75 -5.87 16.72
C ARG A 70 1.30 -5.76 17.19
N SER A 71 0.85 -6.83 17.82
CA SER A 71 -0.49 -7.14 18.27
C SER A 71 -1.39 -5.91 18.40
N TYR A 72 -2.59 -5.97 17.79
CA TYR A 72 -3.68 -5.08 18.16
C TYR A 72 -3.80 -5.06 19.70
N PRO A 73 -3.89 -3.89 20.36
CA PRO A 73 -4.16 -3.87 21.78
C PRO A 73 -5.46 -4.63 22.03
N GLN A 74 -5.41 -5.63 22.91
CA GLN A 74 -6.61 -6.35 23.32
C GLN A 74 -7.53 -5.33 23.99
N VAL A 75 -8.64 -5.02 23.32
CA VAL A 75 -9.73 -4.29 23.95
C VAL A 75 -10.19 -5.19 25.10
N LEU A 76 -9.99 -4.74 26.34
CA LEU A 76 -10.50 -5.43 27.52
C LEU A 76 -12.01 -5.63 27.30
N GLN A 77 -12.42 -6.87 27.05
CA GLN A 77 -13.82 -7.22 27.09
C GLN A 77 -14.19 -7.32 28.57
N ASP A 78 -14.71 -6.21 29.12
CA ASP A 78 -15.45 -6.25 30.39
C ASP A 78 -16.60 -7.22 30.21
N THR A 79 -16.42 -8.44 30.69
CA THR A 79 -17.45 -9.46 30.68
C THR A 79 -18.25 -9.27 31.96
N PRO A 80 -19.52 -8.85 31.91
CA PRO A 80 -20.34 -8.77 33.11
C PRO A 80 -20.59 -10.20 33.62
N THR A 81 -20.06 -10.51 34.80
CA THR A 81 -20.45 -11.67 35.59
C THR A 81 -21.93 -11.55 35.97
N TYR A 82 -22.74 -12.48 35.46
CA TYR A 82 -24.07 -12.80 35.98
C TYR A 82 -23.98 -14.08 36.79
#